data_AF-A0A6M0CK10-F1
#
_entry.id   AF-A0A6M0CK10-F1
#
_cell.length_a   1.000
_cell.length_b   1.000
_cell.length_c   1.000
_cell.angle_alpha   90.00
_cell.angle_beta   90.00
_cell.angle_gamma   90.00
#
_symmetry.space_group_name_H-M   'P 1'
#
loop_
_entity.id
_entity.type
_entity.pdbx_description
1 polymer ?
#
loop_
_entity_poly.entity_id
_entity_poly.type
_entity_poly.pdbx_seq_one_letter_code
_entity_poly.pdbx_strand_id
1 'polypeptide(L)'
;MTQLSVPETVTLSEAIALTQELLSLVEQGKLSDTEIETAIASLIKTKTGAQGWFGTYLTDNGTLAEKPTPAVFRALETSPEFVPNFLVKNVAMCADMANRHR
;
A
#
# COMPACT_ATOMS: atom_id res chain seq x y z
N MET A 1 2.33 -13.29 -17.93
CA MET A 1 2.89 -12.14 -17.20
C MET A 1 1.75 -11.15 -17.03
N THR A 2 1.31 -10.95 -15.80
CA THR A 2 0.13 -10.13 -15.48
C THR A 2 0.66 -8.79 -14.99
N GLN A 3 0.75 -7.80 -15.86
CA GLN A 3 1.25 -6.47 -15.49
C GLN A 3 0.10 -5.64 -14.96
N LEU A 4 0.10 -5.33 -13.66
CA LEU A 4 -0.85 -4.38 -13.07
C LEU A 4 -0.43 -2.96 -13.49
N SER A 5 -1.27 -2.29 -14.28
CA SER A 5 -0.98 -0.96 -14.81
C SER A 5 -1.54 0.10 -13.88
N VAL A 6 -0.66 0.89 -13.26
CA VAL A 6 -1.05 2.01 -12.39
C VAL A 6 -0.96 3.32 -13.18
N PRO A 7 -2.06 4.08 -13.32
CA PRO A 7 -2.04 5.38 -13.97
C PRO A 7 -1.12 6.38 -13.24
N GLU A 8 -0.62 7.39 -13.95
CA GLU A 8 0.27 8.41 -13.36
C GLU A 8 -0.41 9.21 -12.22
N THR A 9 -1.72 9.40 -12.33
CA THR A 9 -2.56 10.02 -11.30
C THR A 9 -3.81 9.18 -11.08
N VAL A 10 -4.18 8.98 -9.83
CA VAL A 10 -5.35 8.20 -9.43
C VAL A 10 -6.20 8.99 -8.44
N THR A 11 -7.51 8.83 -8.52
CA THR A 11 -8.43 9.22 -7.45
C THR A 11 -8.25 8.30 -6.24
N LEU A 12 -8.81 8.69 -5.08
CA LEU A 12 -8.73 7.84 -3.89
C LEU A 12 -9.43 6.48 -4.11
N SER A 13 -10.61 6.47 -4.72
CA SER A 13 -11.35 5.24 -5.00
C SER A 13 -10.60 4.32 -5.96
N GLU A 14 -9.95 4.87 -6.99
CA GLU A 14 -9.10 4.10 -7.90
C GLU A 14 -7.86 3.55 -7.20
N ALA A 15 -7.21 4.35 -6.35
CA ALA A 15 -6.06 3.90 -5.56
C ALA A 15 -6.43 2.72 -4.64
N ILE A 16 -7.60 2.77 -4.01
CA ILE A 16 -8.13 1.67 -3.19
C ILE A 16 -8.35 0.43 -4.06
N ALA A 17 -9.07 0.56 -5.18
CA ALA A 17 -9.37 -0.56 -6.06
C ALA A 17 -8.10 -1.22 -6.62
N LEU A 18 -7.14 -0.42 -7.08
CA LEU A 18 -5.84 -0.92 -7.56
C LEU A 18 -5.03 -1.59 -6.45
N THR A 19 -5.09 -1.07 -5.22
CA THR A 19 -4.43 -1.70 -4.08
C THR A 19 -5.06 -3.06 -3.77
N GLN A 20 -6.38 -3.17 -3.77
CA GLN A 20 -7.08 -4.44 -3.56
C GLN A 20 -6.74 -5.48 -4.64
N GLU A 21 -6.71 -5.05 -5.90
CA GLU A 21 -6.31 -5.92 -7.01
C GLU A 21 -4.86 -6.40 -6.86
N LEU A 22 -3.95 -5.48 -6.55
CA LEU A 22 -2.54 -5.77 -6.29
C LEU A 22 -2.38 -6.80 -5.18
N LEU A 23 -3.01 -6.59 -4.02
CA LEU A 23 -2.96 -7.52 -2.89
C LEU A 23 -3.47 -8.91 -3.28
N SER A 24 -4.61 -8.97 -3.97
CA SER A 24 -5.17 -10.23 -4.44
C SER A 24 -4.23 -10.98 -5.39
N LEU A 25 -3.55 -10.28 -6.31
CA LEU A 25 -2.59 -10.89 -7.23
C LEU A 25 -1.32 -11.37 -6.51
N VAL A 26 -0.86 -10.66 -5.48
CA VAL A 26 0.26 -11.08 -4.63
C VAL A 26 -0.08 -12.36 -3.88
N GLU A 27 -1.25 -12.44 -3.26
CA GLU A 27 -1.69 -13.65 -2.54
C GLU A 27 -1.81 -14.86 -3.45
N GLN A 28 -2.24 -14.65 -4.69
CA GLN A 28 -2.32 -15.69 -5.71
C GLN A 28 -0.94 -16.10 -6.28
N GLY A 29 0.15 -15.46 -5.86
CA GLY A 29 1.50 -15.71 -6.38
C GLY A 29 1.64 -15.35 -7.86
N LYS A 30 0.82 -14.42 -8.37
CA LYS A 30 0.75 -14.06 -9.79
C LYS A 30 1.70 -12.95 -10.19
N LEU A 31 2.35 -12.30 -9.23
CA LEU A 31 3.30 -11.21 -9.43
C LEU A 31 4.68 -11.60 -8.92
N SER A 32 5.69 -11.22 -9.68
CA SER A 32 7.09 -11.22 -9.27
C SER A 32 7.40 -10.05 -8.32
N ASP A 33 8.48 -10.15 -7.56
CA ASP A 33 8.96 -9.07 -6.69
C ASP A 33 9.12 -7.74 -7.42
N THR A 34 9.63 -7.76 -8.67
CA THR A 34 9.79 -6.54 -9.48
C THR A 34 8.44 -5.91 -9.87
N GLU A 35 7.44 -6.73 -10.18
CA GLU A 35 6.08 -6.26 -10.49
C GLU A 35 5.41 -5.66 -9.25
N ILE A 36 5.58 -6.31 -8.09
CA ILE A 36 5.09 -5.81 -6.79
C ILE A 36 5.73 -4.45 -6.49
N GLU A 37 7.05 -4.37 -6.55
CA GLU A 37 7.80 -3.15 -6.26
C GLU A 37 7.36 -1.99 -7.16
N THR A 38 7.26 -2.25 -8.47
CA THR A 38 6.87 -1.24 -9.47
C THR A 38 5.44 -0.75 -9.25
N ALA A 39 4.50 -1.66 -8.98
CA ALA A 39 3.11 -1.31 -8.75
C ALA A 39 2.92 -0.48 -7.48
N ILE A 40 3.57 -0.88 -6.37
CA ILE A 40 3.52 -0.13 -5.11
C ILE A 40 4.15 1.25 -5.30
N ALA A 41 5.37 1.32 -5.87
CA ALA A 41 6.07 2.58 -6.10
C ALA A 41 5.23 3.55 -6.95
N SER A 42 4.52 3.03 -7.95
CA SER A 42 3.62 3.81 -8.80
C SER A 42 2.40 4.33 -8.02
N LEU A 43 1.78 3.48 -7.18
CA LEU A 43 0.65 3.89 -6.33
C LEU A 43 1.05 4.98 -5.34
N ILE A 44 2.20 4.84 -4.67
CA ILE A 44 2.61 5.77 -3.63
C ILE A 44 3.37 6.99 -4.17
N LYS A 45 3.50 7.15 -5.50
CA LYS A 45 4.14 8.30 -6.15
C LYS A 45 3.41 9.61 -5.87
N THR A 46 2.10 9.54 -5.59
CA THR A 46 1.26 10.70 -5.27
C THR A 46 0.68 10.58 -3.87
N LYS A 47 0.34 11.71 -3.24
CA LYS A 47 -0.33 11.73 -1.93
C LYS A 47 -1.64 10.94 -1.93
N THR A 48 -2.47 11.11 -2.95
CA THR A 48 -3.78 10.42 -3.06
C THR A 48 -3.60 8.92 -3.21
N GLY A 49 -2.64 8.48 -4.03
CA GLY A 49 -2.35 7.06 -4.19
C GLY A 49 -1.75 6.45 -2.92
N ALA A 50 -0.87 7.17 -2.21
CA ALA A 50 -0.36 6.75 -0.91
C ALA A 50 -1.48 6.62 0.15
N GLN A 51 -2.47 7.53 0.16
CA GLN A 51 -3.64 7.41 1.03
C GLN A 51 -4.43 6.13 0.77
N GLY A 52 -4.72 5.84 -0.50
CA GLY A 52 -5.44 4.62 -0.89
C GLY A 52 -4.65 3.36 -0.56
N TRP A 53 -3.34 3.36 -0.85
CA TRP A 53 -2.43 2.26 -0.52
C TRP A 53 -2.43 1.97 0.98
N PHE A 54 -2.02 2.93 1.82
CA PHE A 54 -1.91 2.67 3.26
C PHE A 54 -3.25 2.36 3.92
N GLY A 55 -4.32 3.05 3.51
CA GLY A 55 -5.65 2.83 4.04
C GLY A 55 -6.21 1.44 3.73
N THR A 56 -5.76 0.82 2.63
CA THR A 56 -6.19 -0.52 2.22
C THR A 56 -5.21 -1.58 2.74
N TYR A 57 -3.91 -1.40 2.47
CA TYR A 57 -2.82 -2.31 2.85
C TYR A 57 -2.80 -2.64 4.34
N LEU A 58 -2.97 -1.63 5.20
CA LEU A 58 -2.88 -1.82 6.66
C LEU A 58 -4.16 -2.40 7.28
N THR A 59 -5.27 -2.43 6.53
CA THR A 59 -6.56 -2.96 7.00
C THR A 59 -6.97 -4.24 6.27
N ASP A 60 -6.19 -4.65 5.28
CA ASP A 60 -6.42 -5.89 4.55
C ASP A 60 -6.19 -7.10 5.46
N ASN A 61 -6.94 -8.18 5.22
CA ASN A 61 -6.82 -9.42 6.00
C ASN A 61 -5.75 -10.37 5.44
N GLY A 62 -5.02 -9.95 4.39
CA GLY A 62 -3.99 -10.73 3.74
C GLY A 62 -2.68 -10.77 4.51
N THR A 63 -1.79 -11.65 4.07
CA THR A 63 -0.52 -11.90 4.78
C THR A 63 0.58 -10.87 4.47
N LEU A 64 0.41 -10.07 3.42
CA LEU A 64 1.48 -9.17 2.96
C LEU A 64 1.81 -8.08 3.98
N ALA A 65 0.80 -7.58 4.71
CA ALA A 65 1.01 -6.59 5.77
C ALA A 65 1.74 -7.17 7.00
N GLU A 66 1.48 -8.44 7.32
CA GLU A 66 2.13 -9.14 8.44
C GLU A 66 3.54 -9.63 8.09
N LYS A 67 3.76 -10.00 6.82
CA LYS A 67 5.02 -10.54 6.29
C LYS A 67 5.39 -9.80 5.00
N PRO A 68 5.76 -8.50 5.11
CA PRO A 68 6.14 -7.72 3.95
C PRO A 68 7.37 -8.32 3.27
N THR A 69 7.33 -8.41 1.94
CA THR A 69 8.48 -8.84 1.16
C THR A 69 9.50 -7.70 1.02
N PRO A 70 10.77 -7.99 0.68
CA PRO A 70 11.76 -6.95 0.38
C PRO A 70 11.31 -5.96 -0.71
N ALA A 71 10.49 -6.41 -1.67
CA ALA A 71 9.90 -5.56 -2.71
C ALA A 71 9.00 -4.46 -2.13
N VAL A 72 8.23 -4.75 -1.07
CA VAL A 72 7.41 -3.75 -0.39
C VAL A 72 8.29 -2.66 0.21
N PHE A 73 9.37 -3.03 0.90
CA PHE A 73 10.27 -2.04 1.50
C PHE A 73 10.95 -1.14 0.46
N ARG A 74 11.49 -1.73 -0.60
CA ARG A 74 12.13 -0.96 -1.69
C ARG A 74 11.15 -0.01 -2.37
N ALA A 75 9.90 -0.44 -2.58
CA ALA A 75 8.88 0.44 -3.11
C ALA A 75 8.55 1.60 -2.15
N LEU A 76 8.41 1.33 -0.84
CA LEU A 76 8.16 2.37 0.16
C LEU A 76 9.29 3.42 0.22
N GLU A 77 10.53 3.01 -0.01
CA GLU A 77 11.69 3.90 -0.07
C GLU A 77 11.63 4.90 -1.24
N THR A 78 10.83 4.66 -2.29
CA THR A 78 10.73 5.57 -3.44
C THR A 78 9.94 6.85 -3.14
N SER A 79 9.18 6.88 -2.04
CA SER A 79 8.31 8.01 -1.68
C SER A 79 8.55 8.52 -0.25
N PRO A 80 9.76 9.04 0.05
CA PRO A 80 10.13 9.50 1.39
C PRO A 80 9.30 10.72 1.87
N GLU A 81 8.67 11.46 0.96
CA GLU A 81 7.82 12.61 1.30
C GLU A 81 6.48 12.17 1.93
N PHE A 82 5.93 11.03 1.52
CA PHE A 82 4.59 10.59 1.92
C PHE A 82 4.61 9.45 2.92
N VAL A 83 5.48 8.46 2.72
CA VAL A 83 5.48 7.19 3.47
C VAL A 83 5.63 7.37 4.98
N PRO A 84 6.63 8.12 5.50
CA PRO A 84 6.78 8.29 6.94
C PRO A 84 5.56 8.94 7.59
N ASN A 85 4.99 9.96 6.94
CA ASN A 85 3.82 10.67 7.43
C ASN A 85 2.59 9.75 7.54
N PHE A 86 2.36 8.90 6.53
CA PHE A 86 1.25 7.95 6.57
C PHE A 86 1.47 6.84 7.59
N LEU A 87 2.68 6.29 7.73
CA LEU A 87 2.98 5.31 8.77
C LEU A 87 2.74 5.87 10.18
N VAL A 88 3.28 7.06 10.48
CA VAL A 88 3.09 7.70 11.78
C VAL A 88 1.62 7.99 12.06
N LYS A 89 0.86 8.48 11.06
CA LYS A 89 -0.58 8.73 11.22
C LYS A 89 -1.38 7.46 11.51
N ASN A 90 -1.07 6.36 10.83
CA ASN A 90 -1.76 5.10 11.10
C ASN A 90 -1.46 4.60 12.52
N VAL A 91 -0.21 4.66 12.97
CA VAL A 91 0.16 4.30 14.36
C VAL A 91 -0.54 5.19 15.38
N ALA A 92 -0.52 6.52 15.17
CA ALA A 92 -1.16 7.48 16.08
C ALA A 92 -2.69 7.28 16.16
N MET A 93 -3.33 6.98 15.03
CA MET A 93 -4.77 6.71 14.98
C MET A 93 -5.12 5.42 15.72
N CYS A 94 -4.35 4.34 15.51
CA CYS A 94 -4.53 3.09 16.25
C CYS A 94 -4.40 3.31 17.77
N ALA A 95 -3.43 4.12 18.20
CA ALA A 95 -3.23 4.44 19.62
C ALA A 95 -4.39 5.27 20.20
N ASP A 96 -4.92 6.26 19.47
CA ASP A 96 -6.09 7.04 19.91
C ASP A 96 -7.33 6.16 20.05
N MET A 97 -7.60 5.31 19.06
CA MET A 97 -8.74 4.37 19.10
C MET A 97 -8.63 3.40 20.28
N ALA A 98 -7.44 2.87 20.55
CA ALA A 98 -7.22 1.99 21.69
C ALA A 98 -7.47 2.68 23.05
N ASN A 99 -7.20 3.99 23.16
CA ASN A 99 -7.45 4.75 24.38
C ASN A 99 -8.91 5.18 24.54
N ARG A 100 -9.65 5.44 23.46
CA ARG A 100 -11.08 5.81 23.52
C ARG A 100 -12.00 4.67 23.95
N HIS A 101 -11.57 3.42 23.75
CA HIS A 101 -12.30 2.22 24.14
C HIS A 101 -11.84 1.61 25.47
N ARG A 102 -10.96 2.31 26.22
CA ARG A 102 -10.67 2.02 27.63
C ARG A 102 -11.65 2.76 28.53
#